data_AF-A0A5U2CRF4-F1
#
_entry.id   AF-A0A5U2CRF4-F1
#
_cell.length_a   1.000
_cell.length_b   1.000
_cell.length_c   1.000
_cell.angle_alpha   90.00
_cell.angle_beta   90.00
_cell.angle_gamma   90.00
#
_symmetry.space_group_name_H-M   'P 1'
#
loop_
_entity.id
_entity.type
_entity.pdbx_description
1 polymer ?
#
loop_
_entity_poly.entity_id
_entity_poly.type
_entity_poly.pdbx_seq_one_letter_code
_entity_poly.pdbx_strand_id
1 'polypeptide(L)' 'GMSDRIIVMHEGHLSGEFTREQATQEVLMAAAVGKLNRVNQE' A
#
# COMPACT_ATOMS: atom_id res chain seq x y z
N GLY A 1 2.14 -10.63 14.86
CA GLY A 1 2.71 -11.20 13.62
C GLY A 1 2.17 -10.41 12.44
N MET A 2 2.90 -10.33 11.34
CA MET A 2 2.46 -9.59 10.14
C MET A 2 1.50 -10.41 9.29
N SER A 3 0.51 -9.77 8.69
CA SER A 3 -0.42 -10.38 7.73
C SER A 3 0.32 -10.84 6.47
N ASP A 4 -0.19 -11.88 5.81
CA ASP A 4 0.34 -12.36 4.52
C ASP A 4 0.06 -11.38 3.37
N ARG A 5 -1.02 -10.61 3.50
CA ARG A 5 -1.42 -9.54 2.58
C ARG A 5 -1.75 -8.26 3.35
N ILE A 6 -1.24 -7.15 2.84
CA ILE A 6 -1.38 -5.83 3.43
C ILE A 6 -1.87 -4.89 2.34
N ILE A 7 -3.00 -4.23 2.61
CA ILE A 7 -3.61 -3.25 1.71
C ILE A 7 -3.55 -1.89 2.40
N VAL A 8 -3.07 -0.88 1.68
CA VAL A 8 -2.99 0.49 2.19
C VAL A 8 -3.95 1.38 1.43
N MET A 9 -4.73 2.16 2.18
CA MET A 9 -5.64 3.15 1.64
C MET A 9 -5.12 4.56 1.91
N HIS A 10 -5.37 5.47 0.98
CA HIS A 10 -5.14 6.90 1.13
C HIS A 10 -6.35 7.63 0.52
N GLU A 11 -6.97 8.52 1.28
CA GLU A 11 -8.12 9.34 0.84
C GLU A 11 -9.25 8.52 0.19
N GLY A 12 -9.62 7.40 0.80
CA GLY A 12 -10.71 6.54 0.32
C GLY A 12 -10.36 5.66 -0.88
N HIS A 13 -9.13 5.74 -1.39
CA HIS A 13 -8.65 4.96 -2.51
C HIS A 13 -7.59 3.95 -2.09
N LEU A 14 -7.50 2.86 -2.85
CA LEU A 14 -6.41 1.90 -2.76
C LEU A 14 -5.11 2.57 -3.20
N SER A 15 -4.15 2.68 -2.28
CA SER A 15 -2.83 3.25 -2.56
C SER A 15 -1.73 2.21 -2.70
N GLY A 16 -1.99 0.95 -2.33
CA GLY A 16 -1.05 -0.15 -2.55
C GLY A 16 -1.52 -1.48 -1.97
N GLU A 17 -1.04 -2.57 -2.56
CA GLU A 17 -1.19 -3.93 -2.07
C GLU A 17 0.19 -4.59 -2.00
N PHE A 18 0.50 -5.24 -0.88
CA PHE A 18 1.80 -5.82 -0.57
C PHE A 18 1.65 -7.21 0.01
N THR A 19 2.54 -8.12 -0.40
CA THR A 19 2.81 -9.33 0.39
C THR A 19 3.61 -8.97 1.63
N ARG A 20 3.66 -9.89 2.60
CA ARG A 20 4.49 -9.75 3.79
C ARG A 20 5.96 -9.40 3.49
N GLU A 21 6.53 -9.99 2.43
CA GLU A 21 7.93 -9.78 2.04
C GLU A 21 8.16 -8.39 1.42
N GLN A 22 7.13 -7.81 0.81
CA GLN A 22 7.19 -6.51 0.14
C GLN A 22 6.91 -5.34 1.10
N ALA A 23 6.28 -5.61 2.23
CA ALA A 23 5.80 -4.62 3.18
C ALA A 23 6.90 -4.05 4.09
N THR A 24 7.93 -3.43 3.51
CA THR A 24 8.92 -2.68 4.28
C THR A 24 8.30 -1.40 4.84
N GLN A 25 8.89 -0.88 5.91
CA GLN A 25 8.41 0.35 6.55
C GLN A 25 8.36 1.52 5.57
N GLU A 26 9.39 1.69 4.74
CA GLU A 26 9.46 2.76 3.74
C GLU A 26 8.35 2.64 2.70
N VAL A 27 8.09 1.42 2.22
CA VAL A 27 7.06 1.15 1.20
C VAL A 27 5.66 1.41 1.77
N LEU A 28 5.39 0.95 2.99
CA LEU A 28 4.11 1.19 3.66
C LEU A 28 3.88 2.68 3.94
N MET A 29 4.91 3.39 4.40
CA MET A 29 4.83 4.84 4.64
C MET A 29 4.61 5.60 3.33
N ALA A 30 5.27 5.21 2.24
CA ALA A 30 5.06 5.80 0.93
C ALA A 30 3.63 5.58 0.42
N ALA A 31 3.07 4.38 0.59
CA ALA A 31 1.67 4.09 0.28
C ALA A 31 0.70 4.92 1.14
N ALA A 32 0.97 5.02 2.45
CA ALA A 32 0.08 5.71 3.39
C ALA A 32 -0.03 7.21 3.13
N VAL A 33 0.98 7.83 2.49
CA VAL A 33 0.96 9.24 2.07
C VAL A 33 0.64 9.44 0.59
N GLY A 34 0.15 8.41 -0.10
CA GLY A 34 -0.32 8.49 -1.49
C GLY A 34 0.76 8.49 -2.57
N LYS A 35 2.04 8.19 -2.25
CA LYS A 35 3.15 8.24 -3.23
C LYS A 35 3.20 7.03 -4.18
N LEU A 36 2.47 5.96 -3.86
CA LEU A 36 2.48 4.72 -4.64
C LEU A 36 1.24 4.59 -5.54
N ASN A 37 0.47 5.66 -5.74
CA ASN A 37 -0.74 5.64 -6.57
C ASN A 37 -0.41 5.39 -8.05
N ARG A 38 -0.33 4.11 -8.40
CA ARG A 38 -0.52 3.57 -9.74
C ARG A 38 -1.44 2.37 -9.51
N VAL A 39 -2.70 2.50 -9.91
CA VAL A 39 -3.48 1.48 -10.62
C VAL A 39 -4.92 2.01 -10.74
N ASN A 40 -5.27 2.36 -11.98
CA ASN A 40 -6.60 2.38 -12.61
C ASN A 40 -7.57 3.51 -12.24
N GLN A 41 -7.51 4.56 -13.07
CA GLN A 41 -8.71 5.24 -13.56
C GLN A 41 -9.50 4.21 -14.39
N GLU A 42 -10.65 3.76 -13.88
CA GLU A 42 -11.79 3.28 -14.66
C GLU A 42 -12.98 4.19 -14.35
#